data_AF-A0A7R9ENR3-F1
#
_entry.id   AF-A0A7R9ENR3-F1
#
_cell.length_a   1.000
_cell.length_b   1.000
_cell.length_c   1.000
_cell.angle_alpha   90.00
_cell.angle_beta   90.00
_cell.angle_gamma   90.00
#
_symmetry.space_group_name_H-M   'P 1'
#
loop_
_entity.id
_entity.type
_entity.pdbx_description
1 polymer ?
#
loop_
_entity_poly.entity_id
_entity_poly.type
_entity_poly.pdbx_seq_one_letter_code
_entity_poly.pdbx_strand_id
1 'polypeptide(L)'
;MEWASFICETGPFHFGLDFNLTYIQKHGFDVPVLFRDKEGLGLKVPGPKFSVRHVRMYIGSKYDLEVFDVGSGRTGLMLMRDFYKYYRDPNKDRLLDVLSLEFSHTKMNNLILAPSVVS
;
A
#
# COMPACT_ATOMS: atom_id res chain seq x y z
N MET A 1 -14.44 -4.59 5.66
CA MET A 1 -14.06 -5.99 5.97
C MET A 1 -14.68 -7.02 5.01
N GLU A 2 -15.69 -6.67 4.18
CA GLU A 2 -16.31 -7.62 3.24
C GLU A 2 -15.55 -7.88 1.92
N TRP A 3 -14.71 -6.94 1.46
CA TRP A 3 -14.01 -7.08 0.17
C TRP A 3 -12.93 -8.16 0.16
N ALA A 4 -12.25 -8.37 1.29
CA ALA A 4 -11.22 -9.40 1.41
C ALA A 4 -11.83 -10.82 1.40
N SER A 5 -13.01 -10.99 1.99
CA SER A 5 -13.75 -12.27 1.99
C SER A 5 -14.20 -12.68 0.59
N PHE A 6 -14.65 -11.73 -0.24
CA PHE A 6 -15.11 -12.03 -1.62
C PHE A 6 -13.98 -12.59 -2.51
N ILE A 7 -12.76 -12.05 -2.39
CA ILE A 7 -11.59 -12.56 -3.13
C ILE A 7 -11.15 -13.92 -2.59
N CYS A 8 -11.25 -14.15 -1.28
CA CYS A 8 -10.81 -15.39 -0.62
C CYS A 8 -11.70 -16.60 -0.94
N GLU A 9 -12.98 -16.39 -1.27
CA GLU A 9 -13.95 -17.47 -1.50
C GLU A 9 -13.94 -18.04 -2.93
N THR A 10 -13.26 -17.40 -3.88
CA THR A 10 -13.49 -17.69 -5.32
C THR A 10 -12.22 -17.96 -6.15
N GLY A 11 -11.02 -17.71 -5.62
CA GLY A 11 -9.75 -17.91 -6.35
C GLY A 11 -8.88 -19.04 -5.79
N PRO A 12 -8.13 -19.78 -6.64
CA PRO A 12 -7.13 -20.72 -6.14
C PRO A 12 -6.07 -19.98 -5.32
N PHE A 13 -5.64 -20.57 -4.19
CA PHE A 13 -4.50 -20.04 -3.44
C PHE A 13 -3.22 -20.30 -4.23
N HIS A 14 -2.43 -19.26 -4.47
CA HIS A 14 -1.16 -19.38 -5.18
C HIS A 14 0.01 -19.35 -4.20
N PHE A 15 0.96 -20.27 -4.39
CA PHE A 15 2.28 -20.14 -3.79
C PHE A 15 3.08 -19.11 -4.59
N GLY A 16 3.81 -18.23 -3.90
CA GLY A 16 4.53 -17.14 -4.59
C GLY A 16 5.56 -17.64 -5.61
N LEU A 17 6.17 -18.81 -5.38
CA LEU A 17 7.13 -19.43 -6.30
C LEU A 17 6.51 -19.82 -7.65
N ASP A 18 5.22 -20.17 -7.66
CA ASP A 18 4.52 -20.58 -8.87
C ASP A 18 4.06 -19.38 -9.71
N PHE A 19 4.05 -18.18 -9.11
CA PHE A 19 3.62 -16.95 -9.79
C PHE A 19 4.80 -16.25 -10.48
N ASN A 20 5.05 -16.66 -11.72
CA ASN A 20 6.15 -16.18 -12.56
C ASN A 20 5.66 -15.87 -13.99
N LEU A 21 6.55 -15.39 -14.86
CA LEU A 21 6.19 -15.04 -16.24
C LEU A 21 5.62 -16.21 -17.04
N THR A 22 6.11 -17.44 -16.82
CA THR A 22 5.58 -18.64 -17.48
C THR A 22 4.14 -18.90 -17.06
N TYR A 23 3.82 -18.72 -15.78
CA TYR A 23 2.44 -18.81 -15.29
C TYR A 23 1.55 -17.77 -15.97
N ILE A 24 1.96 -16.49 -15.97
CA ILE A 24 1.18 -15.39 -16.57
C ILE A 24 0.98 -15.60 -18.08
N GLN A 25 2.01 -16.01 -18.81
CA GLN A 25 1.89 -16.29 -20.25
C GLN A 25 0.93 -17.44 -20.55
N LYS A 26 0.87 -18.45 -19.68
CA LYS A 26 0.02 -19.63 -19.86
C LYS A 26 -1.43 -19.38 -19.44
N HIS A 27 -1.64 -18.61 -18.38
CA HIS A 27 -2.95 -18.47 -17.72
C HIS A 27 -3.56 -17.06 -17.83
N GLY A 28 -2.81 -16.09 -18.34
CA GLY A 28 -3.21 -14.68 -18.33
C GLY A 28 -3.10 -14.05 -16.93
N PHE A 29 -3.62 -12.83 -16.80
CA PHE A 29 -3.78 -12.11 -15.53
C PHE A 29 -5.15 -11.41 -15.49
N ASP A 30 -6.18 -12.14 -15.89
CA ASP A 30 -7.55 -11.62 -16.08
C ASP A 30 -8.44 -11.80 -14.84
N VAL A 31 -7.95 -12.52 -13.83
CA VAL A 31 -8.62 -12.75 -12.55
C VAL A 31 -7.76 -12.25 -11.38
N PRO A 32 -8.37 -11.74 -10.30
CA PRO A 32 -7.63 -11.35 -9.10
C PRO A 32 -6.86 -12.54 -8.51
N VAL A 33 -5.62 -12.28 -8.14
CA VAL A 33 -4.74 -13.28 -7.49
C VAL A 33 -4.51 -12.87 -6.04
N LEU A 34 -4.73 -13.80 -5.11
CA LEU A 34 -4.51 -13.59 -3.68
C LEU A 34 -3.40 -14.52 -3.16
N PHE A 35 -2.41 -13.92 -2.50
CA PHE A 35 -1.33 -14.63 -1.82
C PHE A 35 -1.52 -14.53 -0.31
N ARG A 36 -1.51 -15.66 0.40
CA ARG A 36 -1.59 -15.70 1.88
C ARG A 36 -0.26 -15.36 2.54
N ASP A 37 0.84 -15.67 1.86
CA ASP A 37 2.20 -15.37 2.29
C ASP A 37 2.96 -14.67 1.16
N LYS A 38 3.95 -13.85 1.53
CA LYS A 38 4.86 -13.18 0.61
C LYS A 38 6.02 -14.07 0.12
N GLU A 39 6.23 -15.22 0.75
CA GLU A 39 7.26 -16.19 0.39
C GLU A 39 7.19 -16.55 -1.10
N GLY A 40 8.35 -16.50 -1.76
CA GLY A 40 8.49 -16.77 -3.19
C GLY A 40 8.14 -15.62 -4.14
N LEU A 41 7.49 -14.54 -3.68
CA LEU A 41 7.12 -13.41 -4.55
C LEU A 41 8.28 -12.45 -4.89
N GLY A 42 9.37 -12.50 -4.13
CA GLY A 42 10.41 -11.46 -4.17
C GLY A 42 9.95 -10.11 -3.59
N LEU A 43 8.74 -10.05 -3.02
CA LEU A 43 8.18 -8.87 -2.36
C LEU A 43 9.00 -8.50 -1.13
N LYS A 44 9.48 -7.24 -1.08
CA LYS A 44 10.11 -6.66 0.09
C LYS A 44 9.20 -5.58 0.66
N VAL A 45 8.88 -5.69 1.95
CA VAL A 45 8.14 -4.67 2.69
C VAL A 45 8.81 -4.41 4.04
N PRO A 46 8.65 -3.20 4.61
CA PRO A 46 9.12 -2.90 5.95
C PRO A 46 8.59 -3.90 6.99
N GLY A 47 9.36 -4.09 8.07
CA GLY A 47 8.96 -4.97 9.17
C GLY A 47 7.74 -4.47 9.95
N PRO A 48 7.18 -5.29 10.85
CA PRO A 48 5.89 -5.05 11.51
C PRO A 48 5.84 -3.81 12.42
N LYS A 49 7.00 -3.25 12.79
CA LYS A 49 7.10 -2.00 13.58
C LYS A 49 7.08 -0.74 12.72
N PHE A 50 7.03 -0.87 11.39
CA PHE A 50 6.92 0.26 10.48
C PHE A 50 5.60 0.99 10.68
N SER A 51 5.62 2.32 10.59
CA SER A 51 4.48 3.16 10.97
C SER A 51 4.49 4.49 10.24
N VAL A 52 3.40 5.25 10.36
CA VAL A 52 3.28 6.59 9.75
C VAL A 52 4.38 7.56 10.21
N ARG A 53 4.93 7.36 11.41
CA ARG A 53 6.12 8.10 11.87
C ARG A 53 7.32 7.86 10.96
N HIS A 54 7.56 6.60 10.58
CA HIS A 54 8.65 6.22 9.69
C HIS A 54 8.40 6.75 8.27
N VAL A 55 7.17 6.65 7.75
CA VAL A 55 6.79 7.27 6.47
C VAL A 55 7.19 8.75 6.45
N ARG A 56 6.79 9.53 7.47
CA ARG A 56 7.18 10.94 7.61
C ARG A 56 8.71 11.16 7.62
N MET A 57 9.47 10.26 8.24
CA MET A 57 10.93 10.36 8.28
C MET A 57 11.56 10.10 6.91
N TYR A 58 11.01 9.16 6.12
CA TYR A 58 11.55 8.79 4.82
C TYR A 58 11.13 9.72 3.68
N ILE A 59 9.88 10.19 3.68
CA ILE A 59 9.38 11.11 2.64
C ILE A 59 9.62 12.59 2.98
N GLY A 60 9.80 12.90 4.26
CA GLY A 60 10.07 14.24 4.76
C GLY A 60 8.81 14.95 5.30
N SER A 61 9.02 15.81 6.30
CA SER A 61 7.92 16.51 7.00
C SER A 61 7.24 17.61 6.17
N LYS A 62 7.90 18.09 5.11
CA LYS A 62 7.38 19.12 4.20
C LYS A 62 6.80 18.53 2.90
N TYR A 63 6.71 17.20 2.79
CA TYR A 63 6.11 16.56 1.64
C TYR A 63 4.61 16.90 1.58
N ASP A 64 4.12 17.35 0.42
CA ASP A 64 2.70 17.63 0.19
C ASP A 64 1.97 16.33 -0.13
N LEU A 65 1.07 15.91 0.77
CA LEU A 65 0.19 14.79 0.55
C LEU A 65 -1.09 15.25 -0.13
N GLU A 66 -1.55 14.48 -1.10
CA GLU A 66 -2.93 14.52 -1.54
C GLU A 66 -3.79 13.74 -0.53
N VAL A 67 -4.74 14.44 0.08
CA VAL A 67 -5.61 13.92 1.16
C VAL A 67 -7.06 14.03 0.73
N PHE A 68 -7.76 12.91 0.76
CA PHE A 68 -9.19 12.84 0.50
C PHE A 68 -9.96 12.97 1.81
N ASP A 69 -10.89 13.93 1.88
CA ASP A 69 -11.86 14.04 2.96
C ASP A 69 -13.12 13.25 2.60
N VAL A 70 -13.32 12.14 3.32
CA VAL A 70 -14.42 11.21 3.08
C VAL A 70 -15.79 11.84 3.33
N GLY A 71 -15.90 12.74 4.30
CA GLY A 71 -17.17 13.38 4.64
C GLY A 71 -17.62 14.38 3.58
N SER A 72 -16.68 15.11 3.00
CA SER A 72 -16.98 16.12 1.96
C SER A 72 -16.88 15.59 0.52
N GLY A 73 -16.24 14.43 0.32
CA GLY A 73 -15.94 13.89 -1.01
C GLY A 73 -14.93 14.72 -1.80
N ARG A 74 -14.09 15.52 -1.11
CA ARG A 74 -13.14 16.45 -1.74
C ARG A 74 -11.71 16.10 -1.40
N THR A 75 -10.83 16.35 -2.36
CA THR A 75 -9.39 16.20 -2.21
C THR A 75 -8.71 17.55 -1.99
N GLY A 76 -7.70 17.58 -1.13
CA GLY A 76 -6.86 18.75 -0.90
C GLY A 76 -5.43 18.36 -0.56
N LEU A 77 -4.53 19.35 -0.51
CA LEU A 77 -3.14 19.14 -0.13
C LEU A 77 -2.94 19.36 1.37
N MET A 78 -2.10 18.53 1.99
CA MET A 78 -1.69 18.65 3.38
C MET A 78 -0.24 18.23 3.56
N LEU A 79 0.54 18.98 4.34
CA LEU A 79 1.90 18.59 4.64
C LEU A 79 1.94 17.31 5.48
N MET A 80 2.89 16.41 5.21
CA MET A 80 3.07 15.15 5.94
C MET A 80 3.21 15.36 7.46
N ARG A 81 3.79 16.48 7.92
CA ARG A 81 3.84 16.81 9.36
C ARG A 81 2.47 17.06 9.96
N ASP A 82 1.55 17.66 9.21
CA ASP A 82 0.22 18.04 9.68
C ASP A 82 -0.71 16.83 9.58
N PHE A 83 -0.57 16.02 8.52
CA PHE A 83 -1.22 14.71 8.44
C PHE A 83 -0.76 13.78 9.58
N TYR A 84 0.53 13.78 9.93
CA TYR A 84 1.01 13.00 11.07
C TYR A 84 0.44 13.45 12.42
N LYS A 85 0.21 14.76 12.60
CA LYS A 85 -0.48 15.29 13.80
C LYS A 85 -1.92 14.79 13.83
N TYR A 86 -2.66 14.97 12.72
CA TYR A 86 -4.03 14.46 12.56
C TYR A 86 -4.12 12.96 12.83
N TYR A 87 -3.23 12.15 12.23
CA TYR A 87 -3.20 10.71 12.37
C TYR A 87 -3.06 10.27 13.85
N ARG A 88 -2.24 10.99 14.61
CA ARG A 88 -1.97 10.71 16.03
C ARG A 88 -3.02 11.27 17.00
N ASP A 89 -3.86 12.19 16.57
CA ASP A 89 -4.89 12.76 17.43
C ASP A 89 -5.95 11.68 17.74
N PRO A 90 -6.22 11.33 19.01
CA PRO A 90 -7.31 10.42 19.34
C PRO A 90 -8.69 10.99 19.02
N ASN A 91 -8.85 12.31 18.96
CA ASN A 91 -10.11 13.00 18.76
C ASN A 91 -10.16 13.63 17.36
N LYS A 92 -10.37 12.79 16.34
CA LYS A 92 -10.46 13.25 14.96
C LYS A 92 -11.84 13.84 14.67
N ASP A 93 -11.87 15.05 14.13
CA ASP A 93 -13.06 15.76 13.69
C ASP A 93 -13.48 15.39 12.25
N ARG A 94 -12.52 14.93 11.44
CA ARG A 94 -12.70 14.57 10.03
C ARG A 94 -12.18 13.17 9.76
N LEU A 95 -12.74 12.50 8.76
CA LEU A 95 -12.22 11.23 8.23
C LEU A 95 -11.42 11.51 6.96
N LEU A 96 -10.10 11.40 7.07
CA LEU A 96 -9.15 11.70 6.00
C LEU A 96 -8.44 10.42 5.54
N ASP A 97 -8.25 10.30 4.24
CA ASP A 97 -7.57 9.17 3.59
C ASP A 97 -6.43 9.65 2.69
N VAL A 98 -5.41 8.82 2.53
CA VAL A 98 -4.23 9.05 1.68
C VAL A 98 -3.97 7.78 0.88
N LEU A 99 -4.44 7.76 -0.37
CA LEU A 99 -4.33 6.61 -1.27
C LEU A 99 -3.31 6.83 -2.40
N SER A 100 -3.01 8.08 -2.75
CA SER A 100 -2.15 8.47 -3.87
C SER A 100 -0.72 8.85 -3.48
N LEU A 101 -0.21 8.34 -2.35
CA LEU A 101 1.17 8.60 -1.93
C LEU A 101 2.17 7.89 -2.87
N GLU A 102 2.76 8.66 -3.77
CA GLU A 102 3.88 8.26 -4.62
C GLU A 102 5.21 8.53 -3.88
N PHE A 103 6.06 7.51 -3.71
CA PHE A 103 7.27 7.60 -2.89
C PHE A 103 8.57 7.13 -3.57
N SER A 104 8.55 6.82 -4.87
CA SER A 104 9.71 6.32 -5.63
C SER A 104 10.88 7.31 -5.64
N HIS A 105 10.59 8.61 -5.59
CA HIS A 105 11.60 9.68 -5.51
C HIS A 105 12.01 10.05 -4.08
N THR A 106 11.69 9.21 -3.09
CA THR A 106 12.05 9.42 -1.68
C THR A 106 13.00 8.34 -1.17
N LYS A 107 13.54 8.52 0.05
CA LYS A 107 14.35 7.49 0.71
C LYS A 107 13.55 6.22 1.03
N MET A 108 12.22 6.29 1.00
CA MET A 108 11.33 5.14 1.26
C MET A 108 11.39 4.09 0.15
N ASN A 109 11.70 4.50 -1.09
CA ASN A 109 11.78 3.61 -2.25
C ASN A 109 12.65 2.37 -2.01
N ASN A 110 13.78 2.54 -1.30
CA ASN A 110 14.73 1.44 -1.05
C ASN A 110 14.22 0.38 -0.05
N LEU A 111 13.10 0.63 0.61
CA LEU A 111 12.51 -0.26 1.63
C LEU A 111 11.47 -1.22 1.05
N ILE A 112 10.86 -0.85 -0.08
CA ILE A 112 9.75 -1.58 -0.68
C ILE A 112 10.18 -2.03 -2.07
N LEU A 113 10.02 -3.32 -2.36
CA LEU A 113 10.16 -3.87 -3.70
C LEU A 113 8.86 -4.58 -4.03
N ALA A 114 8.32 -4.30 -5.20
CA ALA A 114 7.19 -5.04 -5.74
C ALA A 114 7.57 -6.51 -5.99
N PRO A 115 6.59 -7.41 -6.20
CA PRO A 115 6.89 -8.78 -6.61
C PRO A 115 7.78 -8.82 -7.86
N SER A 116 8.69 -9.81 -7.95
CA SER A 116 9.69 -9.88 -9.02
C SER A 116 9.10 -9.97 -10.42
N VAL A 117 7.87 -10.47 -10.56
CA VAL A 117 7.20 -10.62 -11.86
C VAL A 117 6.70 -9.29 -12.45
N VAL A 118 6.60 -8.23 -11.64
CA VAL A 118 6.18 -6.88 -12.07
C VAL A 118 7.28 -5.82 -11.90
N SER A 119 8.50 -6.26 -11.56
CA SER A 119 9.67 -5.38 -11.33
C SER A 119 10.55 -5.28 -12.57
#